data_AF-A0A2P8D796-F1
#
_entry.id   AF-A0A2P8D796-F1
#
_cell.length_a   1.000
_cell.length_b   1.000
_cell.length_c   1.000
_cell.angle_alpha   90.00
_cell.angle_beta   90.00
_cell.angle_gamma   90.00
#
_symmetry.space_group_name_H-M   'P 1'
#
loop_
_entity.id
_entity.type
_entity.pdbx_description
1 polymer ?
#
loop_
_entity_poly.entity_id
_entity_poly.type
_entity_poly.pdbx_seq_one_letter_code
_entity_poly.pdbx_strand_id
1 'polypeptide(L)'
;MSYIERNPEKCFGMPSLRNRRITVYDLVIMLFLEPEKEAYLADLQVSKDQAIEALEYCSQQLCKQDKIHNISPFCDGCILRTVAEGYIFEEDLYYEAEDNNGKKCTFSKESHLEIFGGSMQEFKAEEEGAATWIIAQSLLTSGAIK
;
A
#
# COMPACT_ATOMS: atom_id res chain seq x y z
N MET A 1 -6.14 8.29 -18.04
CA MET A 1 -6.53 7.15 -17.18
C MET A 1 -8.04 6.98 -17.25
N SER A 2 -8.49 5.84 -17.75
CA SER A 2 -9.90 5.51 -17.94
C SER A 2 -10.50 4.81 -16.72
N TYR A 3 -9.69 4.00 -16.04
CA TYR A 3 -10.06 3.12 -14.94
C TYR A 3 -9.64 3.63 -13.56
N ILE A 4 -8.71 4.57 -13.45
CA ILE A 4 -8.34 5.17 -12.17
C ILE A 4 -9.17 6.43 -11.93
N GLU A 5 -9.69 6.56 -10.71
CA GLU A 5 -10.34 7.77 -10.23
C GLU A 5 -9.79 8.20 -8.88
N ARG A 6 -10.02 9.47 -8.56
CA ARG A 6 -9.83 10.01 -7.23
C ARG A 6 -11.13 10.66 -6.79
N ASN A 7 -11.68 10.19 -5.69
CA ASN A 7 -12.96 10.67 -5.17
C ASN A 7 -12.83 10.86 -3.64
N PRO A 8 -12.89 12.09 -3.12
CA PRO A 8 -12.80 12.37 -1.68
C PRO A 8 -13.73 11.54 -0.79
N GLU A 9 -14.91 11.18 -1.31
CA GLU A 9 -15.94 10.43 -0.57
C GLU A 9 -15.69 8.91 -0.58
N LYS A 10 -14.65 8.46 -1.28
CA LYS A 10 -14.35 7.04 -1.49
C LYS A 10 -12.87 6.79 -1.27
N CYS A 11 -12.55 5.78 -0.45
CA CYS A 11 -11.17 5.46 -0.11
C CYS A 11 -10.39 6.70 0.38
N PHE A 12 -11.06 7.62 1.08
CA PHE A 12 -10.48 8.86 1.60
C PHE A 12 -9.78 9.72 0.53
N GLY A 13 -10.24 9.67 -0.73
CA GLY A 13 -9.63 10.39 -1.84
C GLY A 13 -8.40 9.74 -2.45
N MET A 14 -7.95 8.59 -1.95
CA MET A 14 -6.86 7.81 -2.54
C MET A 14 -7.16 7.39 -3.99
N PRO A 15 -6.12 7.22 -4.84
CA PRO A 15 -6.34 6.75 -6.20
C PRO A 15 -6.89 5.32 -6.13
N SER A 16 -8.01 5.09 -6.80
CA SER A 16 -8.75 3.83 -6.74
C SER A 16 -9.32 3.46 -8.09
N LEU A 17 -9.67 2.18 -8.26
CA LEU A 17 -10.40 1.75 -9.45
C LEU A 17 -11.78 2.41 -9.49
N ARG A 18 -12.13 2.95 -10.65
CA ARG A 18 -13.42 3.61 -10.92
C ARG A 18 -14.57 2.70 -10.54
N ASN A 19 -15.52 3.24 -9.76
CA ASN A 19 -16.69 2.50 -9.27
C ASN A 19 -16.39 1.28 -8.35
N ARG A 20 -15.16 1.10 -7.86
CA ARG A 20 -14.79 0.02 -6.92
C ARG A 20 -14.01 0.51 -5.71
N ARG A 21 -14.28 0.01 -4.52
CA ARG A 21 -13.51 0.35 -3.30
C ARG A 21 -12.18 -0.43 -3.22
N ILE A 22 -11.38 -0.37 -4.27
CA ILE A 22 -10.08 -1.01 -4.39
C ILE A 22 -9.08 0.08 -4.71
N THR A 23 -8.15 0.38 -3.78
CA THR A 23 -7.13 1.39 -4.04
C THR A 23 -6.06 0.85 -4.98
N VAL A 24 -5.33 1.77 -5.63
CA VAL A 24 -4.16 1.38 -6.43
C VAL A 24 -3.12 0.68 -5.56
N TYR A 25 -2.96 1.09 -4.30
CA TYR A 25 -2.04 0.44 -3.37
C TYR A 25 -2.43 -1.01 -3.10
N ASP A 26 -3.69 -1.25 -2.71
CA ASP A 26 -4.18 -2.60 -2.40
C ASP A 26 -3.99 -3.53 -3.60
N LEU A 27 -4.34 -3.04 -4.79
CA LEU A 27 -4.20 -3.84 -6.00
C LEU A 27 -2.75 -4.17 -6.32
N VAL A 28 -1.83 -3.20 -6.23
CA VAL A 28 -0.40 -3.41 -6.50
C VAL A 28 0.22 -4.39 -5.51
N ILE A 29 -0.03 -4.20 -4.20
CA ILE A 29 0.54 -5.05 -3.16
C ILE A 29 -0.02 -6.45 -3.24
N MET A 30 -1.33 -6.60 -3.42
CA MET A 30 -1.93 -7.94 -3.52
C MET A 30 -1.46 -8.67 -4.77
N LEU A 31 -1.33 -8.00 -5.92
CA LEU A 31 -0.72 -8.62 -7.10
C LEU A 31 0.73 -9.06 -6.86
N PHE A 32 1.48 -8.34 -6.03
CA PHE A 32 2.84 -8.72 -5.66
C PHE A 32 2.87 -9.95 -4.75
N LEU A 33 2.01 -10.01 -3.74
CA LEU A 33 1.95 -11.09 -2.75
C LEU A 33 1.29 -12.37 -3.31
N GLU A 34 0.30 -12.22 -4.19
CA GLU A 34 -0.47 -13.34 -4.71
C GLU A 34 0.31 -14.09 -5.82
N PRO A 35 0.52 -15.41 -5.67
CA PRO A 35 1.18 -16.21 -6.69
C PRO A 35 0.29 -16.39 -7.93
N GLU A 36 -1.02 -16.58 -7.75
CA GLU A 36 -2.01 -16.78 -8.82
C GLU A 36 -2.76 -15.48 -9.13
N LYS A 37 -2.06 -14.54 -9.79
CA LYS A 37 -2.56 -13.18 -10.06
C LYS A 37 -3.87 -13.16 -10.84
N GLU A 38 -4.01 -14.02 -11.84
CA GLU A 38 -5.21 -14.11 -12.67
C GLU A 38 -6.42 -14.59 -11.89
N ALA A 39 -6.23 -15.56 -10.99
CA ALA A 39 -7.30 -16.05 -10.10
C ALA A 39 -7.74 -14.95 -9.14
N TYR A 40 -6.78 -14.25 -8.52
CA TYR A 40 -7.06 -13.12 -7.64
C TYR A 40 -7.83 -11.99 -8.35
N LEU A 41 -7.42 -11.63 -9.57
CA LEU A 41 -8.13 -10.61 -10.37
C LEU A 41 -9.55 -11.05 -10.70
N ALA A 42 -9.77 -12.34 -11.00
CA ALA A 42 -11.09 -12.89 -11.26
C ALA A 42 -11.99 -12.80 -10.02
N ASP A 43 -11.47 -13.11 -8.83
CA ASP A 43 -12.22 -13.02 -7.57
C ASP A 43 -12.66 -11.58 -7.25
N LEU A 44 -11.80 -10.61 -7.52
CA LEU A 44 -12.13 -9.19 -7.39
C LEU A 44 -12.99 -8.65 -8.55
N GLN A 45 -13.25 -9.48 -9.56
CA GLN A 45 -13.87 -9.11 -10.83
C GLN A 45 -13.17 -7.91 -11.48
N VAL A 46 -11.86 -7.78 -11.31
CA VAL A 46 -11.03 -6.72 -11.89
C VAL A 46 -10.52 -7.21 -13.24
N SER A 47 -10.75 -6.44 -14.30
CA SER A 47 -10.24 -6.81 -15.62
C SER A 47 -8.72 -6.64 -15.68
N LYS A 48 -8.10 -7.38 -16.60
CA LYS A 48 -6.68 -7.23 -16.91
C LYS A 48 -6.30 -5.78 -17.22
N ASP A 49 -7.11 -5.10 -18.04
CA ASP A 49 -6.85 -3.71 -18.42
C ASP A 49 -6.92 -2.75 -17.22
N GLN A 50 -7.84 -2.99 -16.28
CA GLN A 50 -7.93 -2.24 -15.02
C GLN A 50 -6.67 -2.44 -14.18
N ALA A 51 -6.18 -3.67 -14.08
CA ALA A 51 -4.96 -4.00 -13.36
C ALA A 51 -3.73 -3.34 -14.01
N ILE A 52 -3.58 -3.46 -15.33
CA ILE A 52 -2.46 -2.84 -16.07
C ILE A 52 -2.48 -1.32 -15.89
N GLU A 53 -3.62 -0.66 -16.08
CA GLU A 53 -3.70 0.80 -15.92
C GLU A 53 -3.36 1.23 -14.47
N ALA A 54 -3.77 0.46 -13.45
CA ALA A 54 -3.40 0.74 -12.07
C ALA A 54 -1.89 0.58 -11.80
N LEU A 55 -1.27 -0.45 -12.37
CA LEU A 55 0.18 -0.63 -12.29
C LEU A 55 0.92 0.51 -12.98
N GLU A 56 0.48 0.92 -14.18
CA GLU A 56 1.06 2.05 -14.92
C GLU A 56 0.91 3.37 -14.17
N TYR A 57 -0.26 3.60 -13.56
CA TYR A 57 -0.49 4.76 -12.70
C TYR A 57 0.52 4.83 -11.57
N CYS A 58 0.73 3.70 -10.88
CA CYS A 58 1.62 3.59 -9.73
C CYS A 58 3.09 3.73 -10.14
N SER A 59 3.52 3.00 -11.17
CA SER A 59 4.93 2.99 -11.62
C SER A 59 5.40 4.35 -12.12
N GLN A 60 4.53 5.09 -12.80
CA GLN A 60 4.81 6.45 -13.28
C GLN A 60 4.58 7.54 -12.23
N GLN A 61 4.15 7.15 -11.02
CA GLN A 61 3.88 8.07 -9.90
C GLN A 61 2.91 9.20 -10.30
N LEU A 62 1.89 8.89 -11.11
CA LEU A 62 0.96 9.90 -11.64
C LEU A 62 0.19 10.63 -10.52
N CYS A 63 0.07 10.02 -9.35
CA CYS A 63 -0.44 10.66 -8.15
C CYS A 63 0.24 12.00 -7.82
N LYS A 64 1.52 12.18 -8.14
CA LYS A 64 2.24 13.46 -7.93
C LYS A 64 1.69 14.60 -8.78
N GLN A 65 0.99 14.28 -9.85
CA GLN A 65 0.45 15.26 -10.81
C GLN A 65 -1.03 15.53 -10.54
N ASP A 66 -1.71 14.66 -9.80
CA ASP A 66 -3.11 14.80 -9.43
C ASP A 66 -3.30 15.99 -8.51
N LYS A 67 -4.04 17.00 -9.00
CA LYS A 67 -4.39 18.18 -8.23
C LYS A 67 -5.70 17.94 -7.50
N ILE A 68 -5.61 17.45 -6.27
CA ILE A 68 -6.76 17.40 -5.36
C ILE A 68 -6.49 18.33 -4.20
N HIS A 69 -7.31 19.36 -4.06
CA HIS A 69 -7.20 20.31 -2.97
C HIS A 69 -7.49 19.59 -1.64
N ASN A 70 -6.64 19.84 -0.65
CA ASN A 70 -6.81 19.42 0.75
C ASN A 70 -6.81 17.90 1.01
N ILE A 71 -6.29 17.08 0.09
CA ILE A 71 -6.15 15.63 0.31
C ILE A 71 -4.78 15.20 -0.16
N SER A 72 -4.12 14.33 0.61
CA SER A 72 -2.85 13.73 0.22
C SER A 72 -2.97 13.07 -1.17
N PRO A 73 -2.04 13.35 -2.11
CA PRO A 73 -2.06 12.71 -3.41
C PRO A 73 -1.70 11.22 -3.34
N PHE A 74 -1.06 10.79 -2.25
CA PHE A 74 -0.46 9.46 -2.12
C PHE A 74 -1.43 8.44 -1.53
N CYS A 75 -1.15 7.16 -1.76
CA CYS A 75 -1.86 6.06 -1.09
C CYS A 75 -1.35 5.87 0.34
N ASP A 76 -2.18 5.28 1.20
CA ASP A 76 -1.90 5.04 2.62
C ASP A 76 -0.56 4.31 2.84
N GLY A 77 -0.38 3.09 2.34
CA GLY A 77 0.86 2.35 2.57
C GLY A 77 2.05 2.75 1.69
N CYS A 78 2.03 3.90 1.02
CA CYS A 78 3.12 4.32 0.14
C CYS A 78 4.12 5.21 0.88
N ILE A 79 5.42 4.89 0.81
CA ILE A 79 6.48 5.71 1.41
C ILE A 79 6.48 7.17 0.93
N LEU A 80 5.94 7.46 -0.26
CA LEU A 80 5.79 8.85 -0.73
C LEU A 80 4.84 9.67 0.17
N ARG A 81 3.84 9.04 0.78
CA ARG A 81 2.95 9.67 1.76
C ARG A 81 3.76 10.04 3.00
N THR A 82 4.40 9.05 3.60
CA THR A 82 5.22 9.18 4.81
C THR A 82 6.25 10.31 4.68
N VAL A 83 6.96 10.34 3.54
CA VAL A 83 7.94 11.40 3.23
C VAL A 83 7.28 12.77 3.06
N ALA A 84 6.12 12.85 2.40
CA ALA A 84 5.43 14.12 2.20
C ALA A 84 4.81 14.69 3.48
N GLU A 85 4.40 13.82 4.39
CA GLU A 85 3.83 14.18 5.70
C GLU A 85 4.91 14.44 6.75
N GLY A 86 6.17 14.12 6.45
CA GLY A 86 7.29 14.31 7.37
C GLY A 86 7.23 13.36 8.56
N TYR A 87 6.57 12.21 8.41
CA TYR A 87 6.48 11.21 9.46
C TYR A 87 7.88 10.63 9.75
N ILE A 88 8.20 10.53 11.04
CA ILE A 88 9.44 9.94 11.53
C ILE A 88 9.02 8.83 12.50
N PHE A 89 9.52 7.62 12.26
CA PHE A 89 9.26 6.50 13.15
C PHE A 89 10.05 6.69 14.47
N GLU A 90 9.32 6.88 15.57
CA GLU A 90 9.87 7.05 16.92
C GLU A 90 10.06 5.67 17.59
N GLU A 91 11.13 4.98 17.21
CA GLU A 91 11.46 3.62 17.68
C GLU A 91 11.54 3.52 19.22
N ASP A 92 11.91 4.61 19.88
CA ASP A 92 12.01 4.71 21.34
C ASP A 92 10.64 4.68 22.04
N LEU A 93 9.52 4.83 21.34
CA LEU A 93 8.18 4.63 21.88
C LEU A 93 7.78 3.15 21.96
N TYR A 94 8.59 2.24 21.43
CA TYR A 94 8.24 0.83 21.32
C TYR A 94 9.28 -0.09 21.96
N TYR A 95 8.88 -1.32 22.26
CA TYR A 95 9.79 -2.40 22.64
C TYR A 95 9.38 -3.73 22.01
N GLU A 96 10.36 -4.59 21.75
CA GLU A 96 10.15 -5.95 21.23
C GLU A 96 10.15 -6.96 22.39
N ALA A 97 9.24 -7.92 22.35
CA ALA A 97 9.26 -9.11 23.20
C ALA A 97 9.04 -10.37 22.38
N GLU A 98 9.50 -11.51 22.90
CA GLU A 98 9.40 -12.81 22.25
C GLU A 98 8.45 -13.71 23.06
N ASP A 99 7.56 -14.44 22.38
CA ASP A 99 6.69 -15.42 23.00
C ASP A 99 7.41 -16.76 23.28
N ASN A 100 6.74 -17.68 23.97
CA ASN A 100 7.31 -19.00 24.29
C ASN A 100 7.61 -19.88 23.06
N ASN A 101 7.16 -19.48 21.87
CA ASN A 101 7.38 -20.17 20.60
C ASN A 101 8.47 -19.49 19.74
N GLY A 102 9.14 -18.46 20.27
CA GLY A 102 10.14 -17.70 19.52
C GLY A 102 9.56 -16.63 18.58
N LYS A 103 8.25 -16.34 18.67
CA LYS A 103 7.60 -15.32 17.85
C LYS A 103 7.81 -13.94 18.46
N LYS A 104 8.32 -13.01 17.66
CA LYS A 104 8.50 -11.61 18.04
C LYS A 104 7.18 -10.83 17.96
N CYS A 105 6.98 -9.95 18.93
CA CYS A 105 5.87 -9.01 19.01
C CYS A 105 6.40 -7.63 19.43
N THR A 106 5.87 -6.58 18.84
CA THR A 106 6.23 -5.19 19.14
C THR A 106 5.11 -4.53 19.91
N PHE A 107 5.46 -3.82 20.98
CA PHE A 107 4.52 -3.23 21.94
C PHE A 107 4.77 -1.74 22.08
N SER A 108 3.68 -0.96 22.14
CA SER A 108 3.74 0.45 22.53
C SER A 108 4.07 0.59 24.02
N LYS A 109 5.04 1.45 24.34
CA LYS A 109 5.38 1.81 25.73
C LYS A 109 4.33 2.71 26.36
N GLU A 110 3.58 3.47 25.56
CA GLU A 110 2.61 4.44 26.08
C GLU A 110 1.24 3.81 26.34
N SER A 111 0.73 3.05 25.37
CA SER A 111 -0.64 2.55 25.45
C SER A 111 -0.74 1.18 26.12
N HIS A 112 0.36 0.39 26.15
CA HIS A 112 0.42 -1.03 26.59
C HIS A 112 -0.63 -1.97 25.98
N LEU A 113 -1.52 -1.46 25.13
CA LEU A 113 -2.67 -2.14 24.53
C LEU A 113 -2.48 -2.30 23.02
N GLU A 114 -1.61 -1.50 22.41
CA GLU A 114 -1.23 -1.64 21.01
C GLU A 114 -0.11 -2.69 20.88
N ILE A 115 -0.45 -3.76 20.17
CA ILE A 115 0.43 -4.91 19.93
C ILE A 115 0.49 -5.13 18.43
N PHE A 116 1.70 -5.09 17.89
CA PHE A 116 1.98 -5.55 16.54
C PHE A 116 2.53 -6.98 16.59
N GLY A 117 1.88 -7.88 15.85
CA GLY A 117 2.18 -9.31 15.84
C GLY A 117 3.42 -9.72 15.05
N GLY A 118 4.49 -8.92 15.12
CA GLY A 118 5.76 -9.11 14.44
C GLY A 118 6.90 -8.34 15.10
N SER A 119 8.09 -8.43 14.51
CA SER A 119 9.30 -7.76 14.96
C SER A 119 9.24 -6.24 14.82
N MET A 120 10.11 -5.54 15.54
CA MET A 120 10.24 -4.07 15.46
C MET A 120 10.55 -3.63 14.03
N GLN A 121 11.37 -4.40 13.32
CA GLN A 121 11.77 -4.11 11.96
C GLN A 121 10.59 -4.23 10.98
N GLU A 122 9.73 -5.24 11.16
CA GLU A 122 8.52 -5.42 10.36
C GLU A 122 7.53 -4.28 10.63
N PHE A 123 7.33 -3.93 11.90
CA PHE A 123 6.46 -2.82 12.29
C PHE A 123 6.93 -1.49 11.70
N LYS A 124 8.23 -1.19 11.82
CA LYS A 124 8.85 -0.01 11.23
C LYS A 124 8.65 0.05 9.71
N ALA A 125 8.83 -1.08 9.02
CA ALA A 125 8.64 -1.13 7.57
C ALA A 125 7.18 -0.88 7.16
N GLU A 126 6.21 -1.31 7.98
CA GLU A 126 4.78 -1.03 7.77
C GLU A 126 4.46 0.46 7.95
N GLU A 127 4.98 1.07 9.02
CA GLU A 127 4.80 2.50 9.32
C GLU A 127 5.50 3.41 8.30
N GLU A 128 6.72 3.07 7.88
CA GLU A 128 7.46 3.83 6.86
C GLU A 128 6.81 3.71 5.48
N GLY A 129 6.08 2.62 5.22
CA GLY A 129 5.40 2.33 3.97
C GLY A 129 6.32 1.77 2.89
N ALA A 130 5.72 1.28 1.81
CA ALA A 130 6.42 0.61 0.72
C ALA A 130 6.69 1.54 -0.47
N ALA A 131 7.81 1.30 -1.16
CA ALA A 131 8.12 1.90 -2.46
C ALA A 131 7.29 1.26 -3.59
N THR A 132 5.98 1.39 -3.52
CA THR A 132 5.01 0.66 -4.36
C THR A 132 5.17 0.90 -5.86
N TRP A 133 5.72 2.05 -6.29
CA TRP A 133 6.01 2.31 -7.70
C TRP A 133 7.08 1.35 -8.26
N ILE A 134 8.03 0.92 -7.44
CA ILE A 134 9.06 -0.07 -7.82
C ILE A 134 8.41 -1.43 -8.01
N ILE A 135 7.53 -1.81 -7.08
CA ILE A 135 6.75 -3.05 -7.14
C ILE A 135 5.89 -3.07 -8.42
N ALA A 136 5.16 -1.98 -8.69
CA ALA A 136 4.34 -1.86 -9.88
C ALA A 136 5.17 -1.96 -11.18
N GLN A 137 6.32 -1.31 -11.24
CA GLN A 137 7.24 -1.40 -12.39
C GLN A 137 7.77 -2.84 -12.58
N SER A 138 8.08 -3.55 -11.50
CA SER A 138 8.51 -4.96 -11.55
C SER A 138 7.41 -5.87 -12.10
N LEU A 139 6.16 -5.69 -11.65
CA LEU A 139 5.01 -6.45 -12.14
C LEU A 139 4.74 -6.22 -13.64
N LEU A 140 4.87 -4.98 -14.11
CA LEU A 140 4.72 -4.64 -15.54
C LEU A 140 5.81 -5.27 -16.40
N THR A 141 7.07 -5.15 -15.97
CA THR A 141 8.24 -5.61 -16.75
C THR A 141 8.39 -7.12 -16.80
N SER A 142 7.98 -7.82 -15.74
CA SER A 142 7.97 -9.29 -15.70
C SER A 142 6.89 -9.92 -16.56
N GLY A 143 5.93 -9.13 -17.08
CA GLY A 143 4.76 -9.67 -17.77
C GLY A 143 3.92 -10.55 -16.85
N ALA A 144 3.86 -10.20 -15.56
CA ALA A 144 3.18 -10.97 -14.53
C ALA A 144 1.65 -11.01 -14.69
N ILE A 145 1.10 -10.19 -15.58
CA ILE A 145 -0.32 -10.19 -15.94
C ILE A 145 -0.42 -10.41 -17.46
N LYS A 146 -0.78 -11.63 -17.87
CA LYS A 146 -0.83 -12.05 -19.29
C LYS A 146 -2.22 -12.08 -19.89
#